data_AF-A0A821GNW8-F1
#
_entry.id   AF-A0A821GNW8-F1
#
_cell.length_a   1.000
_cell.length_b   1.000
_cell.length_c   1.000
_cell.angle_alpha   90.00
_cell.angle_beta   90.00
_cell.angle_gamma   90.00
#
_symmetry.space_group_name_H-M   'P 1'
#
loop_
_entity.id
_entity.type
_entity.pdbx_description
1 polymer ?
#
loop_
_entity_poly.entity_id
_entity_poly.type
_entity_poly.pdbx_seq_one_letter_code
_entity_poly.pdbx_strand_id
1 'polypeptide(L)'
;MAHLLGSKVCIDSLRVDIDDLQNVIYDIIGKTGSIKCHSWKFPDKLATDVDINEILERYQYGKNDLDNQVSHIILFEIIIDRISGLKKSLFQASKNIRLPRIDCLF
;
A
#
# COMPACT_ATOMS: atom_id res chain seq x y z
N MET A 1 10.75 17.70 15.29
CA MET A 1 10.19 16.53 14.58
C MET A 1 10.96 15.24 14.83
N ALA A 2 12.31 15.25 14.98
CA ALA A 2 13.09 14.02 15.17
C ALA A 2 12.73 13.18 16.40
N HIS A 3 12.08 13.76 17.42
CA HIS A 3 11.64 13.02 18.62
C HIS A 3 10.48 12.03 18.38
N LEU A 4 9.79 12.11 17.23
CA LEU A 4 8.71 11.17 16.88
C LEU A 4 9.22 9.95 16.09
N LEU A 5 10.45 10.02 15.58
CA LEU A 5 11.06 8.94 14.81
C LEU A 5 11.26 7.73 15.74
N GLY A 6 10.75 6.57 15.32
CA GLY A 6 10.76 5.36 16.15
C GLY A 6 9.82 5.39 17.37
N SER A 7 8.96 6.41 17.53
CA SER A 7 7.98 6.39 18.62
C SER A 7 6.95 5.29 18.41
N LYS A 8 6.54 4.65 19.52
CA LYS A 8 5.51 3.58 19.51
C LYS A 8 4.23 4.03 18.83
N VAL A 9 3.76 5.24 19.17
CA VAL A 9 2.51 5.79 18.63
C VAL A 9 2.56 5.92 17.10
N CYS A 10 3.67 6.45 16.56
CA CYS A 10 3.82 6.54 15.11
C CYS A 10 3.90 5.15 14.46
N ILE A 11 4.70 4.23 15.00
CA ILE A 11 4.82 2.88 14.44
C ILE A 11 3.46 2.17 14.43
N ASP A 12 2.73 2.21 15.54
CA ASP A 12 1.41 1.59 15.63
C ASP A 12 0.42 2.21 14.63
N SER A 13 0.40 3.55 14.51
CA SER A 13 -0.43 4.24 13.52
C SER A 13 -0.08 3.82 12.09
N LEU A 14 1.21 3.80 11.74
CA LEU A 14 1.67 3.43 10.40
C LEU A 14 1.23 2.01 10.04
N ARG A 15 1.24 1.07 11.00
CA ARG A 15 0.80 -0.31 10.77
C ARG A 15 -0.69 -0.39 10.43
N VAL A 16 -1.52 0.34 11.17
CA VAL A 16 -2.96 0.43 10.92
C VAL A 16 -3.20 1.06 9.55
N ASP A 17 -2.52 2.17 9.24
CA ASP A 17 -2.65 2.86 7.96
C ASP A 17 -2.27 1.97 6.77
N ILE A 18 -1.23 1.14 6.93
CA ILE A 18 -0.81 0.16 5.90
C ILE A 18 -1.87 -0.92 5.69
N ASP A 19 -2.44 -1.47 6.77
CA ASP A 19 -3.49 -2.49 6.68
C ASP A 19 -4.74 -1.93 5.99
N ASP A 20 -5.19 -0.74 6.40
CA ASP A 20 -6.31 -0.04 5.80
C ASP A 20 -6.08 0.23 4.30
N LEU A 21 -4.90 0.72 3.92
CA LEU A 21 -4.56 0.94 2.51
C LEU A 21 -4.53 -0.37 1.71
N GLN A 22 -4.03 -1.46 2.30
CA GLN A 22 -3.99 -2.75 1.65
C GLN A 22 -5.40 -3.30 1.42
N ASN A 23 -6.30 -3.16 2.40
CA ASN A 23 -7.71 -3.55 2.28
C ASN A 23 -8.41 -2.76 1.16
N VAL A 24 -8.19 -1.45 1.07
CA VAL A 24 -8.73 -0.62 -0.02
C VAL A 24 -8.21 -1.07 -1.39
N ILE A 25 -6.92 -1.42 -1.50
CA ILE A 25 -6.34 -1.92 -2.75
C ILE A 25 -7.00 -3.24 -3.15
N TYR A 26 -7.19 -4.18 -2.22
CA TYR A 26 -7.87 -5.45 -2.50
C TYR A 26 -9.32 -5.24 -2.93
N ASP A 27 -10.05 -4.33 -2.29
CA ASP A 27 -11.43 -4.00 -2.69
C ASP A 27 -11.51 -3.48 -4.13
N ILE A 28 -10.57 -2.61 -4.54
CA ILE A 28 -10.52 -2.08 -5.90
C ILE A 28 -10.21 -3.19 -6.89
N ILE A 29 -9.20 -4.02 -6.61
CA ILE A 29 -8.82 -5.14 -7.48
C ILE A 29 -9.98 -6.13 -7.60
N GLY A 30 -10.66 -6.45 -6.51
CA GLY A 30 -11.83 -7.34 -6.51
C GLY A 30 -12.97 -6.82 -7.40
N LYS A 31 -13.16 -5.49 -7.48
CA LYS A 31 -14.19 -4.86 -8.31
C LYS A 31 -13.78 -4.65 -9.77
N THR A 32 -12.49 -4.50 -10.06
CA THR A 32 -11.99 -4.05 -11.37
C THR A 32 -11.23 -5.12 -12.14
N GLY A 33 -11.00 -6.29 -11.51
CA GLY A 33 -10.22 -7.38 -12.06
C GLY A 33 -8.71 -7.22 -11.79
N SER A 34 -7.92 -8.15 -12.34
CA SER A 34 -6.46 -8.17 -12.11
C SER A 34 -5.78 -6.91 -12.67
N ILE A 35 -5.27 -6.07 -11.77
CA ILE A 35 -4.48 -4.88 -12.08
C ILE A 35 -3.01 -5.24 -11.89
N LYS A 36 -2.23 -5.17 -12.98
CA LYS A 36 -0.79 -5.37 -12.91
C LYS A 36 -0.10 -4.03 -12.65
N CYS A 37 0.28 -3.80 -11.41
CA CYS A 37 1.10 -2.66 -11.02
C CYS A 37 2.34 -3.16 -10.26
N HIS A 38 3.52 -2.66 -10.62
CA HIS A 38 4.75 -2.96 -9.90
C HIS A 38 4.81 -2.15 -8.60
N SER A 39 5.33 -2.78 -7.54
CA SER A 39 5.66 -2.10 -6.30
C SER A 39 6.72 -1.03 -6.57
N TRP A 40 6.57 0.13 -5.92
CA TRP A 40 7.57 1.18 -5.90
C TRP A 40 8.77 0.80 -5.03
N LYS A 41 8.54 0.13 -3.89
CA LYS A 41 9.61 -0.26 -2.97
C LYS A 41 10.35 -1.53 -3.42
N PHE A 42 9.62 -2.50 -3.98
CA PHE A 42 10.13 -3.78 -4.47
C PHE A 42 9.95 -3.85 -6.00
N PRO A 43 10.85 -3.26 -6.79
CA PRO A 43 10.65 -3.10 -8.24
C PRO A 43 10.55 -4.44 -8.99
N ASP A 44 11.06 -5.51 -8.40
CA ASP A 44 11.02 -6.89 -8.87
C ASP A 44 9.68 -7.59 -8.62
N LYS A 45 8.79 -7.00 -7.82
CA LYS A 45 7.51 -7.59 -7.42
C LYS A 45 6.32 -6.79 -7.95
N LEU A 46 5.23 -7.49 -8.23
CA LEU A 46 3.93 -6.82 -8.35
C LEU A 46 3.51 -6.32 -6.97
N ALA A 47 2.77 -5.22 -6.94
CA ALA A 47 2.27 -4.61 -5.72
C ALA A 47 1.30 -5.54 -4.95
N THR A 48 0.71 -6.52 -5.62
CA THR A 48 -0.14 -7.59 -5.05
C THR A 48 0.65 -8.74 -4.45
N ASP A 49 1.91 -8.91 -4.85
CA ASP A 49 2.77 -10.03 -4.44
C ASP A 49 3.62 -9.66 -3.21
N VAL A 50 3.47 -8.43 -2.71
CA VAL A 50 4.12 -7.96 -1.49
C VAL A 50 3.32 -8.50 -0.29
N ASP A 51 3.95 -9.36 0.51
CA ASP A 51 3.34 -9.87 1.75
C ASP A 51 3.36 -8.78 2.83
N ILE A 52 2.22 -8.11 2.99
CA ILE A 52 2.05 -7.05 3.99
C ILE A 52 2.03 -7.63 5.41
N ASN A 53 1.52 -8.84 5.60
CA ASN A 53 1.47 -9.46 6.93
C ASN A 53 2.89 -9.76 7.42
N GLU A 54 3.74 -10.33 6.57
CA GLU A 54 5.16 -10.58 6.91
C GLU A 54 5.88 -9.27 7.28
N ILE A 55 5.65 -8.20 6.52
CA ILE A 55 6.24 -6.87 6.79
C ILE A 55 5.75 -6.33 8.14
N LEU A 56 4.45 -6.40 8.41
CA LEU A 56 3.88 -5.94 9.68
C LEU A 56 4.35 -6.83 10.84
N GLU A 57 4.54 -8.13 10.68
CA GLU A 57 5.10 -8.96 11.75
C GLU A 57 6.56 -8.59 12.06
N ARG A 58 7.34 -8.30 11.00
CA ARG A 58 8.77 -7.98 11.12
C ARG A 58 9.05 -6.60 11.71
N TYR A 59 8.29 -5.58 11.31
CA TYR A 59 8.54 -4.19 11.69
C TYR A 59 7.52 -3.70 12.71
N GLN A 60 7.85 -3.86 13.98
CA GLN A 60 7.02 -3.48 15.13
C GLN A 60 7.83 -2.75 16.18
N TYR A 61 7.15 -2.05 17.09
CA TYR A 61 7.81 -1.39 18.20
C TYR A 61 8.46 -2.42 19.14
N GLY A 62 9.73 -2.20 19.47
CA GLY A 62 10.54 -3.05 20.33
C GLY A 62 11.36 -2.25 21.34
N LYS A 63 12.30 -2.94 21.99
CA LYS A 63 13.11 -2.37 23.09
C LYS A 63 14.31 -1.53 22.60
N ASN A 64 14.70 -1.67 21.34
CA ASN A 64 15.86 -1.00 20.77
C ASN A 64 15.43 0.21 19.94
N ASP A 65 15.87 1.41 20.34
CA ASP A 65 15.51 2.65 19.67
C ASP A 65 15.96 2.71 18.21
N LEU A 66 17.12 2.13 17.87
CA LEU A 66 17.58 2.09 16.47
C LEU A 66 16.68 1.20 15.61
N ASP A 67 16.29 0.03 16.12
CA ASP A 67 15.38 -0.88 15.40
C ASP A 67 13.98 -0.25 15.25
N ASN A 68 13.56 0.55 16.23
CA ASN A 68 12.32 1.31 16.17
C ASN A 68 12.39 2.39 15.07
N GLN A 69 13.50 3.13 14.96
CA GLN A 69 13.69 4.10 13.89
C GLN A 69 13.69 3.44 12.51
N VAL A 70 14.36 2.29 12.36
CA VAL A 70 14.33 1.49 11.13
C VAL A 70 12.91 1.04 10.82
N SER A 71 12.19 0.50 11.79
CA SER A 71 10.81 0.05 11.62
C SER A 71 9.90 1.20 11.17
N HIS A 72 10.02 2.38 11.79
CA HIS A 72 9.28 3.57 11.38
C HIS A 72 9.57 3.92 9.91
N ILE A 73 10.85 4.00 9.52
CA ILE A 73 11.24 4.37 8.14
C ILE A 73 10.70 3.36 7.14
N ILE A 74 10.87 2.06 7.40
CA ILE A 74 10.41 1.01 6.50
C ILE A 74 8.89 1.05 6.36
N LEU A 75 8.14 1.14 7.46
CA LEU A 75 6.68 1.23 7.41
C LEU A 75 6.24 2.49 6.63
N PHE A 76 6.93 3.61 6.80
CA PHE A 76 6.63 4.84 6.03
C PHE A 76 6.88 4.65 4.53
N GLU A 77 7.97 3.98 4.14
CA GLU A 77 8.21 3.63 2.73
C GLU A 77 7.14 2.69 2.17
N ILE A 78 6.60 1.78 2.99
CA ILE A 78 5.49 0.92 2.60
C ILE A 78 4.21 1.73 2.40
N ILE A 79 3.91 2.75 3.21
CA ILE A 79 2.79 3.67 2.93
C ILE A 79 2.95 4.34 1.56
N ILE A 80 4.15 4.86 1.26
CA ILE A 80 4.43 5.48 -0.05
C ILE A 80 4.19 4.46 -1.18
N ASP A 81 4.64 3.23 -0.99
CA ASP A 81 4.44 2.13 -1.92
C ASP A 81 2.95 1.80 -2.14
N ARG A 82 2.17 1.69 -1.06
CA ARG A 82 0.72 1.42 -1.13
C ARG A 82 -0.05 2.55 -1.78
N ILE A 83 0.21 3.81 -1.42
CA ILE A 83 -0.40 4.98 -2.07
C ILE A 83 -0.03 5.02 -3.57
N SER A 84 1.21 4.70 -3.92
CA SER A 84 1.65 4.62 -5.31
C SER A 84 0.93 3.52 -6.08
N GLY A 85 0.74 2.35 -5.45
CA GLY A 85 -0.05 1.24 -5.96
C GLY A 85 -1.52 1.64 -6.17
N LEU A 86 -2.15 2.23 -5.17
CA LEU A 86 -3.53 2.70 -5.19
C LEU A 86 -3.79 3.68 -6.34
N LYS A 87 -2.94 4.69 -6.52
CA LYS A 87 -3.06 5.65 -7.63
C LYS A 87 -3.00 4.96 -8.99
N LYS A 88 -2.05 4.03 -9.18
CA LYS A 88 -1.93 3.25 -10.42
C LYS A 88 -3.17 2.37 -10.64
N SER A 89 -3.66 1.73 -9.59
CA SER A 89 -4.85 0.87 -9.64
C SER A 89 -6.10 1.65 -10.00
N LEU A 90 -6.35 2.81 -9.37
CA LEU A 90 -7.47 3.68 -9.72
C LEU A 90 -7.37 4.21 -11.15
N PHE A 91 -6.17 4.57 -11.60
CA PHE A 91 -5.96 5.02 -12.98
C PHE A 91 -6.23 3.90 -14.00
N GLN A 92 -5.79 2.67 -13.74
CA GLN A 92 -6.09 1.52 -14.59
C GLN A 92 -7.59 1.16 -14.56
N ALA A 93 -8.20 1.15 -13.38
CA ALA A 93 -9.63 0.95 -13.21
C ALA A 93 -10.46 1.98 -14.00
N SER A 94 -10.08 3.26 -13.94
CA SER A 94 -10.73 4.32 -14.71
C SER A 94 -10.66 4.09 -16.23
N LYS A 95 -9.57 3.51 -16.74
CA LYS A 95 -9.48 3.12 -18.15
C LYS A 95 -10.41 1.96 -18.51
N ASN A 96 -10.57 0.99 -17.60
CA ASN A 96 -11.49 -0.13 -17.77
C ASN A 96 -12.96 0.29 -17.65
N ILE A 97 -13.23 1.39 -16.94
CA ILE A 97 -14.54 2.05 -16.85
C ILE A 97 -14.78 2.98 -18.07
N ARG A 98 -14.08 2.81 -19.20
CA ARG A 98 -14.59 3.34 -20.48
C ARG A 98 -15.90 2.62 -20.80
N LEU A 99 -16.97 3.32 -20.39
CA LEU A 99 -18.40 3.25 -20.68
C LEU A 99 -18.81 2.14 -21.66
N PRO A 100 -19.92 1.41 -21.41
CA PRO A 100 -20.53 0.64 -22.47
C PRO A 100 -20.67 1.55 -23.68
N ARG A 101 -20.13 1.13 -24.84
CA ARG A 101 -20.54 1.74 -26.10
C ARG A 101 -22.06 1.75 -26.06
N ILE A 102 -22.65 2.93 -26.02
CA ILE A 102 -24.04 3.08 -26.42
C ILE A 102 -24.02 2.90 -27.94
N ASP A 103 -23.82 1.66 -28.38
CA ASP A 103 -24.24 1.20 -29.69
C ASP A 103 -25.76 0.93 -29.57
N CYS A 104 -26.52 1.94 -29.13
CA CYS A 104 -27.96 1.97 -29.29
C CYS A 104 -28.25 2.80 -30.54
N LEU A 105 -28.39 2.08 -31.65
CA LEU A 105 -29.28 2.33 -32.78
C LEU A 105 -29.86 3.76 -32.87
N PHE A 106 -29.31 4.56 -33.77
CA PHE A 106 -30.05 5.43 -34.69
C PHE A 106 -29.30 5.53 -36.01
#